data_AF-A0A699V985-F1
#
_entry.id   AF-A0A699V985-F1
#
_cell.length_a   1.000
_cell.length_b   1.000
_cell.length_c   1.000
_cell.angle_alpha   90.00
_cell.angle_beta   90.00
_cell.angle_gamma   90.00
#
_symmetry.space_group_name_H-M   'P 1'
#
loop_
_entity.id
_entity.type
_entity.pdbx_description
1 polymer ?
#
loop_
_entity_poly.entity_id
_entity_poly.type
_entity_poly.pdbx_seq_one_letter_code
_entity_poly.pdbx_strand_id
1 'polypeptide(L)' 'MVTGTFLVNDHYACILFDSGAEKSFMSTAFTPFIDIAPVALNSSSEVELADGKVVSTNTVL' A
#
# COMPACT_ATOMS: atom_id res chain seq x y z
N MET A 1 -14.53 5.67 -9.25
CA MET A 1 -13.95 5.28 -7.95
C MET A 1 -14.77 4.11 -7.42
N VAL A 2 -14.17 2.92 -7.35
CA VAL A 2 -14.82 1.74 -6.77
C VAL A 2 -14.07 1.40 -5.50
N THR A 3 -14.80 1.28 -4.39
CA THR A 3 -14.24 0.85 -3.11
C THR A 3 -14.99 -0.38 -2.61
N GLY A 4 -14.31 -1.21 -1.84
CA GLY A 4 -14.93 -2.35 -1.16
C GLY A 4 -14.14 -2.74 0.07
N THR A 5 -14.76 -3.55 0.92
CA THR A 5 -14.12 -4.09 2.13
C THR A 5 -13.72 -5.53 1.87
N PHE A 6 -12.45 -5.84 2.07
CA PHE A 6 -11.86 -7.16 1.84
C PHE A 6 -10.96 -7.56 3.00
N LEU A 7 -10.63 -8.85 3.08
CA LEU A 7 -9.64 -9.34 4.03
C LEU A 7 -8.24 -9.18 3.43
N VAL A 8 -7.34 -8.60 4.21
CA VAL A 8 -5.90 -8.54 3.94
C VAL A 8 -5.22 -9.12 5.18
N ASN A 9 -4.58 -10.28 5.03
CA ASN A 9 -4.03 -11.06 6.14
C ASN A 9 -5.06 -11.25 7.29
N ASP A 10 -6.26 -11.72 6.95
CA ASP A 10 -7.37 -11.96 7.89
C ASP A 10 -7.92 -10.71 8.63
N HIS A 11 -7.48 -9.50 8.28
CA HIS A 11 -8.04 -8.25 8.79
C HIS A 11 -8.85 -7.52 7.71
N TYR A 12 -9.99 -6.94 8.10
CA TYR A 12 -10.80 -6.15 7.18
C TYR A 12 -10.10 -4.83 6.82
N ALA A 13 -9.99 -4.56 5.52
CA ALA A 13 -9.44 -3.32 4.97
C ALA A 13 -10.37 -2.76 3.88
N CYS A 14 -10.43 -1.43 3.78
CA CYS A 14 -11.05 -0.76 2.65
C CYS A 14 -10.04 -0.68 1.49
N ILE A 15 -10.39 -1.26 0.35
CA ILE A 15 -9.56 -1.26 -0.85
C ILE A 15 -10.17 -0.29 -1.87
N LEU A 16 -9.31 0.55 -2.45
CA LEU A 16 -9.62 1.39 -3.60
C LEU A 16 -9.15 0.70 -4.88
N PHE A 17 -10.06 0.44 -5.80
CA PHE A 17 -9.70 -0.04 -7.14
C PHE A 17 -9.39 1.17 -8.04
N ASP A 18 -8.12 1.30 -8.38
CA ASP A 18 -7.61 2.30 -9.29
C ASP A 18 -6.95 1.61 -10.50
N SER A 19 -7.62 1.65 -11.65
CA SER A 19 -7.09 1.07 -12.89
C SER A 19 -5.92 1.88 -13.47
N GLY A 20 -5.67 3.09 -12.97
CA GLY A 20 -4.52 3.91 -13.33
C GLY A 20 -3.27 3.62 -12.50
N ALA A 21 -3.39 2.86 -11.41
CA ALA A 21 -2.25 2.51 -10.56
C ALA A 21 -1.45 1.35 -11.18
N GLU A 22 -0.12 1.51 -11.24
CA GLU A 22 0.78 0.46 -11.75
C GLU A 22 0.92 -0.71 -10.75
N LYS A 23 0.84 -0.42 -9.45
CA LYS A 23 1.02 -1.39 -8.36
C LYS A 23 0.01 -1.14 -7.25
N SER A 24 -0.20 -2.15 -6.41
CA SER A 24 -1.01 -2.03 -5.20
C SER A 24 -0.20 -1.39 -4.07
N PHE A 25 -0.80 -0.45 -3.37
CA PHE A 25 -0.18 0.24 -2.23
C PHE A 25 -1.08 0.15 -1.02
N MET A 26 -0.46 0.11 0.16
CA MET A 26 -1.13 0.14 1.44
C MET A 26 -0.60 1.31 2.26
N SER A 27 -1.50 2.02 2.94
CA SER A 27 -1.09 3.09 3.86
C SER A 27 -0.25 2.50 4.99
N THR A 28 0.88 3.13 5.32
CA THR A 28 1.72 2.75 6.46
C THR A 28 1.01 2.90 7.79
N ALA A 29 -0.06 3.72 7.85
CA ALA A 29 -0.94 3.80 9.00
C ALA A 29 -1.71 2.48 9.24
N PHE A 30 -1.83 1.61 8.23
CA PHE A 30 -2.46 0.30 8.35
C PHE A 30 -1.51 -0.78 8.90
N THR A 31 -0.19 -0.56 8.82
CA THR A 31 0.83 -1.52 9.25
C THR A 31 0.65 -2.07 10.68
N PRO A 32 0.27 -1.31 11.73
CA PRO A 32 0.07 -1.90 13.06
C PRO A 32 -1.20 -2.77 13.18
N PHE A 33 -2.08 -2.76 12.17
CA PHE A 33 -3.32 -3.55 12.17
C PHE A 33 -3.20 -4.84 11.36
N ILE A 34 -2.08 -5.03 10.68
CA ILE A 34 -1.77 -6.23 9.94
C ILE A 34 -0.58 -6.89 10.62
N ASP A 35 -0.73 -8.13 11.08
CA ASP A 35 0.31 -8.87 11.81
C ASP A 35 1.48 -9.32 10.90
N ILE A 36 1.98 -8.40 10.06
CA ILE A 36 3.08 -8.59 9.11
C ILE A 36 4.14 -7.54 9.36
N ALA A 37 5.37 -8.00 9.58
CA ALA A 37 6.53 -7.13 9.71
C ALA A 37 7.02 -6.66 8.32
N PRO A 38 7.33 -5.36 8.14
CA PRO A 38 7.94 -4.88 6.90
C PRO A 38 9.27 -5.58 6.60
N VAL A 39 9.47 -5.93 5.34
CA VAL A 39 10.73 -6.45 4.82
C VAL A 39 11.46 -5.33 4.08
N ALA A 40 12.72 -5.12 4.43
CA ALA A 40 13.58 -4.16 3.74
C ALA A 40 14.02 -4.70 2.36
N LEU A 41 13.89 -3.86 1.35
CA LEU A 41 14.41 -4.06 0.01
C LEU A 41 15.85 -3.54 -0.11
N ASN A 42 16.61 -4.13 -1.02
CA ASN A 42 17.97 -3.71 -1.37
C ASN A 42 17.98 -2.42 -2.23
N SER A 43 16.86 -2.08 -2.87
CA SER A 43 16.67 -0.86 -3.64
C SER A 43 15.34 -0.21 -3.28
N SER A 44 15.26 1.11 -3.42
CA SER A 44 14.02 1.84 -3.22
C SER A 44 13.20 1.92 -4.51
N SER A 45 11.88 1.98 -4.34
CA SER A 45 10.91 2.26 -5.39
C SER A 45 10.34 3.65 -5.20
N GLU A 46 10.13 4.36 -6.31
CA GLU A 46 9.42 5.63 -6.33
C GLU A 46 7.93 5.39 -6.52
N VAL A 47 7.12 6.11 -5.75
CA VAL A 47 5.66 6.04 -5.77
C VAL A 47 5.15 7.45 -5.95
N GLU A 48 4.47 7.72 -7.07
CA GLU A 48 3.76 8.96 -7.30
C GLU A 48 2.38 8.90 -6.64
N LEU A 49 2.07 9.90 -5.81
CA LEU A 49 0.79 10.05 -5.14
C LEU A 49 -0.17 10.86 -6.02
N ALA A 50 -1.47 10.81 -5.70
CA ALA A 50 -2.50 11.51 -6.47
C ALA A 50 -2.36 13.05 -6.46
N ASP A 51 -1.60 13.62 -5.52
CA ASP A 51 -1.24 15.04 -5.48
C ASP A 51 0.01 15.38 -6.32
N GLY A 52 0.56 14.40 -7.05
CA GLY A 52 1.77 14.52 -7.86
C GLY A 52 3.06 14.43 -7.06
N LYS A 53 2.99 14.21 -5.73
CA LYS A 53 4.19 14.03 -4.91
C LYS A 53 4.79 12.65 -5.13
N VAL A 54 6.10 12.60 -5.37
CA VAL A 54 6.85 11.34 -5.40
C VAL A 54 7.42 11.03 -4.02
N VAL A 55 7.21 9.80 -3.54
CA VAL A 55 7.79 9.27 -2.31
C VAL A 55 8.64 8.04 -2.62
N SER A 56 9.77 7.90 -1.94
CA SER A 56 10.63 6.72 -2.05
C SER A 56 10.36 5.76 -0.90
N THR A 57 10.21 4.47 -1.20
CA THR A 57 10.09 3.41 -0.19
C THR A 57 11.07 2.29 -0.49
N ASN A 58 11.71 1.76 0.54
CA ASN A 58 12.56 0.57 0.48
C ASN A 58 11.98 -0.57 1.34
N THR A 59 10.69 -0.55 1.62
CA THR A 59 10.04 -1.60 2.42
C THR A 59 8.83 -2.14 1.70
N VAL A 60 8.62 -3.44 1.84
CA VAL A 60 7.41 -4.15 1.40
C VAL A 60 6.78 -4.82 2.61
N LEU A 61 5.46 -4.92 2.61
CA LEU A 61 4.67 -5.67 3.57
C LEU A 61 4.24 -6.98 2.92
#